data_AF-A0A2W4MLF0-F1
#
_entry.id   AF-A0A2W4MLF0-F1
#
_cell.length_a   1.000
_cell.length_b   1.000
_cell.length_c   1.000
_cell.angle_alpha   90.00
_cell.angle_beta   90.00
_cell.angle_gamma   90.00
#
_symmetry.space_group_name_H-M   'P 1'
#
loop_
_entity.id
_entity.type
_entity.pdbx_description
1 polymer ?
#
loop_
_entity_poly.entity_id
_entity_poly.type
_entity_poly.pdbx_seq_one_letter_code
_entity_poly.pdbx_strand_id
1 'polypeptide(L)'
;MTLPDYFLPRPPLDLTPDVTAAFDALFADALAAGPGARIDYTLPVPKWKFLCYLTDTRDVLLHGSGSPDIVEFEPRQSSDIAEFGNQRAIYAAADGIWPLFFALANREECVRSLLNACVRVRGADGRPGTPHYFFSINATCDRPWRPGTIYILPRDTFVPQPPLQRRGATIDVAQWASREAVRPLASVAVEPADFPFLEHVRSHDPQVISERAARNPDGFPWLHD
;
A
#
# COMPACT_ATOMS: atom_id res chain seq x y z
N MET A 1 21.11 9.31 2.38
CA MET A 1 20.89 9.27 0.92
C MET A 1 19.67 10.12 0.61
N THR A 2 19.76 11.00 -0.38
CA THR A 2 18.57 11.70 -0.91
C THR A 2 17.90 10.78 -1.94
N LEU A 3 16.61 10.53 -1.77
CA LEU A 3 15.85 9.81 -2.80
C LEU A 3 15.71 10.69 -4.05
N PRO A 4 15.65 10.08 -5.24
CA PRO A 4 15.31 10.81 -6.45
C PRO A 4 13.98 11.56 -6.34
N ASP A 5 13.84 12.65 -7.08
CA ASP A 5 12.71 13.59 -7.05
C ASP A 5 11.37 12.98 -7.49
N TYR A 6 11.39 11.86 -8.22
CA TYR A 6 10.18 11.13 -8.58
C TYR A 6 9.52 10.41 -7.39
N PHE A 7 10.19 10.30 -6.24
CA PHE A 7 9.58 9.77 -5.03
C PHE A 7 8.75 10.85 -4.32
N LEU A 8 7.48 10.53 -4.08
CA LEU A 8 6.54 11.38 -3.38
C LEU A 8 6.69 11.16 -1.86
N PRO A 9 7.04 12.16 -1.05
CA PRO A 9 7.05 12.00 0.40
C PRO A 9 5.63 11.87 0.95
N ARG A 10 5.44 11.11 2.04
CA ARG A 10 4.15 11.06 2.74
C ARG A 10 3.66 12.48 3.09
N PRO A 11 2.41 12.85 2.78
CA PRO A 11 1.87 14.14 3.20
C PRO A 11 1.82 14.20 4.74
N PRO A 12 1.95 15.39 5.34
CA PRO A 12 1.90 15.54 6.80
C PRO A 12 0.61 14.96 7.41
N LEU A 13 0.77 14.16 8.47
CA LEU A 13 -0.38 13.58 9.18
C LEU A 13 -1.08 14.64 10.04
N ASP A 14 -0.34 15.48 10.75
CA ASP A 14 -0.83 16.57 11.60
C ASP A 14 -2.09 16.19 12.41
N LEU A 15 -1.98 15.13 13.22
CA LEU A 15 -3.07 14.61 14.04
C LEU A 15 -3.09 15.27 15.41
N THR A 16 -4.23 15.82 15.80
CA THR A 16 -4.46 16.31 17.16
C THR A 16 -4.84 15.15 18.09
N PRO A 17 -4.70 15.31 19.42
CA PRO A 17 -5.15 14.30 20.38
C PRO A 17 -6.61 13.89 20.20
N ASP A 18 -7.50 14.84 19.91
CA ASP A 18 -8.92 14.58 19.66
C ASP A 18 -9.14 13.70 18.42
N VAL A 19 -8.38 13.96 17.34
CA VAL A 19 -8.44 13.15 16.12
C VAL A 19 -7.94 11.72 16.40
N THR A 20 -6.84 11.57 17.14
CA THR A 20 -6.34 10.23 17.49
C THR A 20 -7.29 9.47 18.40
N ALA A 21 -7.95 10.14 19.36
CA ALA A 21 -8.95 9.52 20.21
C ALA A 21 -10.19 9.08 19.41
N ALA A 22 -10.62 9.87 18.42
CA ALA A 22 -11.70 9.49 17.51
C ALA A 22 -11.32 8.28 16.63
N PHE A 23 -10.08 8.19 16.16
CA PHE A 23 -9.57 7.02 15.45
C PHE A 23 -9.54 5.77 16.33
N ASP A 24 -9.14 5.93 17.59
CA ASP A 24 -9.13 4.83 18.55
C ASP A 24 -10.54 4.29 18.83
N ALA A 25 -11.49 5.19 19.07
CA ALA A 25 -12.89 4.81 19.27
C ALA A 25 -13.45 4.10 18.03
N LEU A 26 -13.23 4.66 16.83
CA LEU A 26 -13.71 4.08 15.57
C LEU A 26 -13.19 2.65 15.35
N PHE A 27 -11.90 2.41 15.64
CA PHE A 27 -11.33 1.07 15.48
C PHE A 27 -11.78 0.11 16.59
N ALA A 28 -11.89 0.58 17.83
CA ALA A 28 -12.40 -0.24 18.94
C ALA A 28 -13.85 -0.69 18.71
N ASP A 29 -14.71 0.21 18.21
CA ASP A 29 -16.10 -0.12 17.86
C ASP A 29 -16.17 -1.19 16.77
N ALA A 30 -15.30 -1.10 15.75
CA ALA A 30 -15.21 -2.10 14.70
C ALA A 30 -14.78 -3.48 15.24
N LEU A 31 -13.80 -3.52 16.14
CA LEU A 31 -13.38 -4.77 16.78
C LEU A 31 -14.49 -5.37 17.66
N ALA A 32 -15.25 -4.53 18.36
CA ALA A 32 -16.38 -4.95 19.19
C ALA A 32 -17.56 -5.50 18.36
N ALA A 33 -17.76 -4.99 17.13
CA ALA A 33 -18.77 -5.48 16.20
C ALA A 33 -18.45 -6.87 15.62
N GLY A 34 -17.19 -7.30 15.70
CA GLY A 34 -16.73 -8.64 15.34
C GLY A 34 -15.84 -8.68 14.09
N PRO A 35 -15.26 -9.85 13.76
CA PRO A 35 -14.32 -9.99 12.66
C PRO A 35 -14.91 -9.57 11.31
N GLY A 36 -14.15 -8.79 10.56
CA GLY A 36 -14.54 -8.30 9.24
C GLY A 36 -15.57 -7.19 9.25
N ALA A 37 -15.91 -6.63 10.42
CA ALA A 37 -16.86 -5.52 10.54
C ALA A 37 -16.50 -4.37 9.59
N ARG A 38 -17.53 -3.82 8.93
CA ARG A 38 -17.36 -2.67 8.05
C ARG A 38 -17.39 -1.40 8.89
N ILE A 39 -16.31 -0.64 8.82
CA ILE A 39 -16.18 0.67 9.42
C ILE A 39 -17.03 1.66 8.61
N ASP A 40 -18.04 2.22 9.26
CA ASP A 40 -18.78 3.37 8.74
C ASP A 40 -17.97 4.65 9.05
N TYR A 41 -17.12 5.04 8.10
CA TYR A 41 -16.21 6.16 8.29
C TYR A 41 -16.93 7.50 8.08
N THR A 42 -17.26 8.17 9.19
CA THR A 42 -18.00 9.45 9.20
C THR A 42 -17.17 10.64 9.69
N LEU A 43 -15.90 10.42 10.04
CA LEU A 43 -15.02 11.47 10.55
C LEU A 43 -14.69 12.50 9.45
N PRO A 44 -14.57 13.80 9.77
CA PRO A 44 -14.23 14.85 8.79
C PRO A 44 -12.73 14.89 8.44
N VAL A 45 -12.02 13.78 8.64
CA VAL A 45 -10.57 13.67 8.41
C VAL A 45 -10.37 12.72 7.22
N PRO A 46 -9.40 12.97 6.32
CA PRO A 46 -9.16 12.04 5.21
C PRO A 46 -8.87 10.61 5.68
N LYS A 47 -9.50 9.61 5.07
CA LYS A 47 -9.36 8.19 5.46
C LYS A 47 -7.91 7.72 5.47
N TRP A 48 -7.09 8.18 4.52
CA TRP A 48 -5.68 7.80 4.48
C TRP A 48 -4.91 8.18 5.76
N LYS A 49 -5.31 9.24 6.47
CA LYS A 49 -4.71 9.61 7.76
C LYS A 49 -5.05 8.60 8.85
N PHE A 50 -6.30 8.14 8.90
CA PHE A 50 -6.73 7.06 9.79
C PHE A 50 -5.97 5.77 9.49
N LEU A 51 -5.86 5.40 8.22
CA LEU A 51 -5.14 4.21 7.80
C LEU A 51 -3.65 4.28 8.18
N CYS A 52 -2.99 5.43 7.96
CA CYS A 52 -1.62 5.65 8.41
C CYS A 52 -1.50 5.55 9.94
N TYR A 53 -2.42 6.18 10.67
CA TYR A 53 -2.46 6.12 12.13
C TYR A 53 -2.55 4.67 12.62
N LEU A 54 -3.43 3.85 12.04
CA LEU A 54 -3.53 2.44 12.39
C LEU A 54 -2.21 1.70 12.15
N THR A 55 -1.59 1.83 10.98
CA THR A 55 -0.33 1.12 10.68
C THR A 55 0.85 1.60 11.50
N ASP A 56 0.83 2.86 11.94
CA ASP A 56 1.91 3.46 12.74
C ASP A 56 1.74 3.16 14.25
N THR A 57 0.54 2.83 14.73
CA THR A 57 0.26 2.69 16.17
C THR A 57 -0.27 1.32 16.62
N ARG A 58 -0.78 0.52 15.69
CA ARG A 58 -1.40 -0.79 15.97
C ARG A 58 -0.64 -1.91 15.27
N ASP A 59 -0.79 -3.13 15.79
CA ASP A 59 -0.15 -4.31 15.20
C ASP A 59 -1.00 -4.89 14.06
N VAL A 60 -1.23 -4.06 13.05
CA VAL A 60 -2.04 -4.39 11.88
C VAL A 60 -1.26 -4.15 10.60
N LEU A 61 -1.76 -4.77 9.53
CA LEU A 61 -1.36 -4.53 8.16
C LEU A 61 -2.61 -4.22 7.33
N LEU A 62 -2.42 -3.58 6.18
CA LEU A 62 -3.52 -3.19 5.31
C LEU A 62 -3.42 -3.89 3.96
N HIS A 63 -4.55 -4.42 3.48
CA HIS A 63 -4.68 -5.00 2.15
C HIS A 63 -5.71 -4.23 1.33
N GLY A 64 -5.34 -3.79 0.14
CA GLY A 64 -6.24 -3.09 -0.79
C GLY A 64 -6.79 -4.03 -1.84
N SER A 65 -8.12 -4.09 -1.96
CA SER A 65 -8.80 -4.89 -2.98
C SER A 65 -9.99 -4.11 -3.53
N GLY A 66 -10.36 -4.36 -4.78
CA GLY A 66 -11.64 -3.85 -5.30
C GLY A 66 -12.80 -4.84 -5.18
N SER A 67 -12.56 -6.02 -4.60
CA SER A 67 -13.65 -6.90 -4.16
C SER A 67 -14.08 -6.48 -2.74
N PRO A 68 -15.36 -6.13 -2.50
CA PRO A 68 -15.78 -5.54 -1.22
C PRO A 68 -16.12 -6.55 -0.12
N ASP A 69 -16.36 -7.81 -0.46
CA ASP A 69 -16.94 -8.81 0.44
C ASP A 69 -15.99 -9.98 0.77
N ILE A 70 -14.67 -9.73 0.81
CA ILE A 70 -13.69 -10.76 1.22
C ILE A 70 -13.81 -11.01 2.73
N VAL A 71 -14.34 -12.18 3.09
CA VAL A 71 -14.44 -12.64 4.49
C VAL A 71 -13.15 -13.30 4.97
N GLU A 72 -12.40 -13.93 4.06
CA GLU A 72 -11.16 -14.63 4.34
C GLU A 72 -10.24 -14.54 3.13
N PHE A 73 -8.99 -14.17 3.38
CA PHE A 73 -7.94 -14.15 2.37
C PHE A 73 -7.25 -15.50 2.33
N GLU A 74 -7.03 -16.01 1.12
CA GLU A 74 -6.31 -17.24 0.86
C GLU A 74 -5.01 -16.93 0.11
N PRO A 75 -3.88 -17.59 0.44
CA PRO A 75 -2.62 -17.45 -0.28
C PRO A 75 -2.75 -17.80 -1.77
N ARG A 76 -2.44 -16.83 -2.64
CA ARG A 76 -2.50 -16.98 -4.11
C ARG A 76 -1.14 -16.70 -4.72
N GLN A 77 -0.85 -17.33 -5.85
CA GLN A 77 0.35 -17.02 -6.61
C GLN A 77 0.22 -15.60 -7.18
N SER A 78 1.16 -14.74 -6.83
CA SER A 78 1.34 -13.44 -7.45
C SER A 78 2.29 -13.54 -8.65
N SER A 79 2.27 -12.54 -9.53
CA SER A 79 3.22 -12.38 -10.62
C SER A 79 3.94 -11.05 -10.39
N ASP A 80 5.18 -11.13 -9.92
CA ASP A 80 6.05 -9.99 -9.66
C ASP A 80 7.46 -10.30 -10.20
N ILE A 81 8.22 -9.26 -10.52
CA ILE A 81 9.61 -9.37 -10.93
C ILE A 81 10.54 -9.63 -9.72
N ALA A 82 10.16 -9.15 -8.54
CA ALA A 82 10.89 -9.36 -7.30
C ALA A 82 10.50 -10.70 -6.68
N GLU A 83 11.50 -11.50 -6.30
CA GLU A 83 11.30 -12.84 -5.73
C GLU A 83 10.32 -12.85 -4.56
N PHE A 84 10.43 -11.88 -3.63
CA PHE A 84 9.55 -11.79 -2.48
C PHE A 84 8.08 -11.54 -2.88
N GLY A 85 7.83 -10.77 -3.94
CA GLY A 85 6.50 -10.49 -4.48
C GLY A 85 5.96 -11.61 -5.38
N ASN A 86 6.79 -12.61 -5.70
CA ASN A 86 6.48 -13.70 -6.63
C ASN A 86 6.33 -15.06 -5.95
N GLN A 87 5.71 -15.07 -4.77
CA GLN A 87 5.38 -16.30 -4.04
C GLN A 87 3.87 -16.45 -3.86
N ARG A 88 3.45 -17.69 -3.55
CA ARG A 88 2.08 -17.98 -3.12
C ARG A 88 1.86 -17.46 -1.70
N ALA A 89 1.23 -16.30 -1.59
CA ALA A 89 1.03 -15.59 -0.33
C ALA A 89 -0.17 -14.63 -0.41
N ILE A 90 -0.58 -14.14 0.75
CA ILE A 90 -1.38 -12.92 0.91
C ILE A 90 -0.38 -11.79 1.11
N TYR A 91 -0.53 -10.70 0.36
CA TYR A 91 0.32 -9.52 0.49
C TYR A 91 -0.43 -8.43 1.24
N ALA A 92 0.25 -7.74 2.15
CA ALA A 92 -0.29 -6.59 2.85
C ALA A 92 0.81 -5.55 3.09
N ALA A 93 0.43 -4.35 3.49
CA ALA A 93 1.36 -3.26 3.75
C ALA A 93 1.37 -2.82 5.21
N ALA A 94 2.57 -2.53 5.72
CA ALA A 94 2.77 -1.74 6.92
C ALA A 94 2.78 -0.23 6.60
N ASP A 95 1.80 0.20 5.79
CA ASP A 95 1.61 1.59 5.36
C ASP A 95 0.13 1.88 5.06
N GLY A 96 -0.31 3.10 5.38
CA GLY A 96 -1.69 3.56 5.26
C GLY A 96 -2.14 4.00 3.86
N ILE A 97 -1.22 4.32 2.96
CA ILE A 97 -1.51 4.93 1.65
C ILE A 97 -1.29 3.92 0.52
N TRP A 98 -0.22 3.15 0.58
CA TRP A 98 0.17 2.23 -0.50
C TRP A 98 -0.94 1.22 -0.89
N PRO A 99 -1.71 0.63 0.05
CA PRO A 99 -2.85 -0.24 -0.27
C PRO A 99 -3.99 0.45 -1.02
N LEU A 100 -4.20 1.76 -0.85
CA LEU A 100 -5.26 2.49 -1.57
C LEU A 100 -5.07 2.39 -3.07
N PHE A 101 -3.83 2.47 -3.55
CA PHE A 101 -3.51 2.32 -4.97
C PHE A 101 -4.01 1.00 -5.55
N PHE A 102 -3.83 -0.12 -4.82
CA PHE A 102 -4.28 -1.43 -5.26
C PHE A 102 -5.80 -1.61 -5.16
N ALA A 103 -6.44 -1.04 -4.13
CA ALA A 103 -7.89 -1.07 -4.00
C ALA A 103 -8.59 -0.33 -5.13
N LEU A 104 -8.03 0.83 -5.51
CA LEU A 104 -8.66 1.78 -6.43
C LEU A 104 -8.29 1.54 -7.90
N ALA A 105 -7.16 0.88 -8.20
CA ALA A 105 -6.81 0.54 -9.57
C ALA A 105 -7.86 -0.38 -10.21
N ASN A 106 -8.39 0.02 -11.35
CA ASN A 106 -9.41 -0.73 -12.10
C ASN A 106 -8.76 -1.91 -12.88
N ARG A 107 -8.29 -2.90 -12.11
CA ARG A 107 -7.58 -4.07 -12.62
C ARG A 107 -8.44 -5.07 -13.37
N GLU A 108 -9.75 -4.96 -13.28
CA GLU A 108 -10.68 -5.81 -14.02
C GLU A 108 -10.90 -5.29 -15.44
N GLU A 109 -10.91 -3.97 -15.62
CA GLU A 109 -11.22 -3.35 -16.92
C GLU A 109 -9.98 -3.08 -17.78
N CYS A 110 -9.07 -2.19 -17.33
CA CYS A 110 -7.98 -1.71 -18.19
C CYS A 110 -6.63 -1.51 -17.52
N VAL A 111 -6.53 -1.54 -16.19
CA VAL A 111 -5.23 -1.45 -15.51
C VAL A 111 -4.57 -2.83 -15.45
N ARG A 112 -3.60 -3.09 -16.32
CA ARG A 112 -2.91 -4.39 -16.46
C ARG A 112 -1.45 -4.35 -16.00
N SER A 113 -0.83 -3.18 -16.01
CA SER A 113 0.55 -3.00 -15.55
C SER A 113 0.60 -1.95 -14.45
N LEU A 114 1.28 -2.29 -13.37
CA LEU A 114 1.50 -1.43 -12.22
C LEU A 114 3.00 -1.34 -11.98
N LEU A 115 3.50 -0.11 -11.81
CA LEU A 115 4.83 0.12 -11.28
C LEU A 115 4.70 0.99 -10.04
N ASN A 116 5.21 0.52 -8.91
CA ASN A 116 4.97 1.18 -7.65
C ASN A 116 6.10 0.95 -6.66
N ALA A 117 6.16 1.78 -5.62
CA ALA A 117 7.02 1.57 -4.47
C ALA A 117 6.44 2.25 -3.24
N CYS A 118 6.69 1.68 -2.07
CA CYS A 118 6.52 2.32 -0.78
C CYS A 118 7.74 1.98 0.08
N VAL A 119 8.63 2.96 0.26
CA VAL A 119 9.95 2.75 0.84
C VAL A 119 10.26 3.73 1.95
N ARG A 120 11.07 3.29 2.92
CA ARG A 120 11.69 4.14 3.95
C ARG A 120 13.20 3.94 3.87
N VAL A 121 13.95 5.03 3.69
CA VAL A 121 15.41 5.00 3.77
C VAL A 121 15.81 5.08 5.23
N ARG A 122 16.62 4.14 5.73
CA ARG A 122 17.11 4.20 7.11
C ARG A 122 18.12 5.33 7.30
N GLY A 123 18.01 6.02 8.43
CA GLY A 123 18.99 6.98 8.90
C GLY A 123 20.30 6.30 9.30
N ALA A 124 21.33 7.11 9.58
CA ALA A 124 22.63 6.59 10.03
C ALA A 124 22.54 5.89 11.40
N ASP A 125 21.51 6.22 12.19
CA ASP A 125 21.16 5.58 13.46
C ASP A 125 20.38 4.27 13.28
N GLY A 126 20.17 3.82 12.04
CA GLY A 126 19.43 2.61 11.71
C GLY A 126 17.91 2.74 11.82
N ARG A 127 17.38 3.92 12.16
CA ARG A 127 15.93 4.13 12.26
C ARG A 127 15.31 4.33 10.87
N PRO A 128 14.09 3.81 10.62
CA PRO A 128 13.38 4.08 9.38
C PRO A 128 13.08 5.58 9.22
N GLY A 129 13.37 6.12 8.03
CA GLY A 129 12.95 7.47 7.65
C GLY A 129 11.46 7.56 7.34
N THR A 130 11.04 8.70 6.78
CA THR A 130 9.65 8.90 6.34
C THR A 130 9.32 8.02 5.12
N PRO A 131 8.05 7.57 4.99
CA PRO A 131 7.62 6.86 3.80
C PRO A 131 7.72 7.74 2.56
N HIS A 132 8.16 7.11 1.47
CA HIS A 132 8.22 7.69 0.14
C HIS A 132 7.59 6.72 -0.85
N TYR A 133 6.88 7.29 -1.83
CA TYR A 133 6.04 6.53 -2.74
C TYR A 133 6.38 6.78 -4.18
N PHE A 134 6.08 5.79 -5.01
CA PHE A 134 6.05 5.94 -6.45
C PHE A 134 4.85 5.16 -6.97
N PHE A 135 4.12 5.72 -7.94
CA PHE A 135 2.93 5.09 -8.53
C PHE A 135 2.86 5.34 -10.02
N SER A 136 2.63 4.27 -10.78
CA SER A 136 2.36 4.35 -12.20
C SER A 136 1.50 3.19 -12.69
N ILE A 137 0.67 3.46 -13.69
CA ILE A 137 -0.20 2.51 -14.38
C ILE A 137 0.05 2.54 -15.89
N ASN A 138 -0.37 1.50 -16.62
CA ASN A 138 -0.29 1.52 -18.08
C ASN A 138 -1.04 2.71 -18.70
N ALA A 139 -0.47 3.29 -19.76
CA ALA A 139 -0.97 4.53 -20.37
C ALA A 139 -2.35 4.40 -21.02
N THR A 140 -2.72 3.21 -21.49
CA THR A 140 -4.00 2.97 -22.17
C THR A 140 -5.06 2.49 -21.18
N CYS A 141 -5.78 3.42 -20.55
CA CYS A 141 -6.92 3.10 -19.68
C CYS A 141 -7.79 4.33 -19.45
N ASP A 142 -8.99 4.35 -20.05
CA ASP A 142 -9.91 5.50 -19.96
C ASP A 142 -10.54 5.66 -18.57
N ARG A 143 -10.70 4.55 -17.84
CA ARG A 143 -11.28 4.50 -16.50
C ARG A 143 -10.36 3.76 -15.53
N PRO A 144 -9.20 4.35 -15.16
CA PRO A 144 -8.18 3.68 -14.36
C PRO A 144 -8.55 3.49 -12.89
N TRP A 145 -9.59 4.18 -12.44
CA TRP A 145 -9.98 4.22 -11.03
C TRP A 145 -11.38 3.67 -10.81
N ARG A 146 -11.56 3.00 -9.67
CA ARG A 146 -12.84 2.48 -9.19
C ARG A 146 -12.93 2.63 -7.67
N PRO A 147 -14.14 2.55 -7.09
CA PRO A 147 -14.29 2.31 -5.65
C PRO A 147 -13.61 1.00 -5.24
N GLY A 148 -13.18 0.92 -3.98
CA GLY A 148 -12.55 -0.28 -3.44
C GLY A 148 -12.72 -0.41 -1.92
N THR A 149 -12.00 -1.36 -1.36
CA THR A 149 -12.03 -1.67 0.07
C THR A 149 -10.61 -1.85 0.59
N ILE A 150 -10.35 -1.25 1.74
CA ILE A 150 -9.16 -1.52 2.54
C ILE A 150 -9.54 -2.47 3.66
N TYR A 151 -8.86 -3.61 3.71
CA TYR A 151 -8.99 -4.60 4.76
C TYR A 151 -7.88 -4.41 5.78
N ILE A 152 -8.26 -4.34 7.05
CA ILE A 152 -7.35 -4.28 8.19
C ILE A 152 -7.11 -5.72 8.64
N LEU A 153 -5.87 -6.19 8.51
CA LEU A 153 -5.47 -7.56 8.78
C LEU A 153 -4.64 -7.63 10.07
N PRO A 154 -4.77 -8.70 10.87
CA PRO A 154 -3.83 -8.96 11.97
C PRO A 154 -2.43 -9.22 11.39
N ARG A 155 -1.38 -8.79 12.10
CA ARG A 155 0.00 -8.94 11.63
C ARG A 155 0.58 -10.34 11.85
N ASP A 156 0.04 -11.11 12.78
CA ASP A 156 0.64 -12.32 13.39
C ASP A 156 1.32 -13.30 12.43
N THR A 157 0.70 -13.62 11.29
CA THR A 157 1.21 -14.63 10.34
C THR A 157 2.04 -14.04 9.20
N PHE A 158 2.19 -12.72 9.16
CA PHE A 158 2.91 -12.03 8.11
C PHE A 158 4.40 -11.88 8.42
N VAL A 159 5.22 -12.04 7.39
CA VAL A 159 6.66 -11.79 7.42
C VAL A 159 6.97 -10.55 6.59
N PRO A 160 7.80 -9.61 7.09
CA PRO A 160 8.19 -8.44 6.31
C PRO A 160 9.12 -8.82 5.17
N GLN A 161 9.04 -8.09 4.07
CA GLN A 161 10.08 -8.12 3.05
C GLN A 161 11.42 -7.71 3.66
N PRO A 162 12.51 -8.47 3.45
CA PRO A 162 13.83 -8.08 3.90
C PRO A 162 14.24 -6.70 3.34
N PRO A 163 14.92 -5.87 4.13
CA PRO A 163 15.41 -4.57 3.64
C PRO A 163 16.34 -4.73 2.44
N LEU A 164 16.22 -3.83 1.48
CA LEU A 164 17.07 -3.78 0.30
C LEU A 164 18.32 -2.94 0.56
N GLN A 165 19.45 -3.35 -0.03
CA GLN A 165 20.68 -2.55 -0.05
C GLN A 165 20.81 -1.87 -1.40
N ARG A 166 20.78 -0.53 -1.43
CA ARG A 166 20.87 0.25 -2.67
C ARG A 166 21.73 1.48 -2.45
N ARG A 167 22.76 1.64 -3.30
CA ARG A 167 23.67 2.81 -3.29
C ARG A 167 24.19 3.17 -1.88
N GLY A 168 24.53 2.15 -1.09
CA GLY A 168 25.04 2.32 0.29
C GLY A 168 23.97 2.67 1.35
N ALA A 169 22.69 2.59 1.02
CA ALA A 169 21.59 2.79 1.95
C ALA A 169 20.77 1.52 2.16
N THR A 170 20.30 1.32 3.39
CA THR A 170 19.30 0.32 3.75
C THR A 170 17.91 0.90 3.50
N ILE A 171 17.11 0.21 2.70
CA ILE A 171 15.76 0.61 2.30
C ILE A 171 14.76 -0.42 2.81
N ASP A 172 13.88 0.00 3.71
CA ASP A 172 12.74 -0.82 4.13
C ASP A 172 11.62 -0.67 3.10
N VAL A 173 11.09 -1.79 2.61
CA VAL A 173 9.89 -1.82 1.78
C VAL A 173 8.71 -2.14 2.69
N ALA A 174 7.59 -1.42 2.54
CA ALA A 174 6.43 -1.62 3.41
C ALA A 174 5.68 -2.95 3.18
N GLN A 175 6.20 -3.84 2.34
CA GLN A 175 5.55 -5.08 1.93
C GLN A 175 5.72 -6.20 2.95
N TRP A 176 4.64 -6.92 3.19
CA TRP A 176 4.58 -8.10 4.04
C TRP A 176 3.85 -9.23 3.31
N ALA A 177 4.19 -10.47 3.63
CA ALA A 177 3.58 -11.66 3.04
C ALA A 177 3.20 -12.69 4.10
N SER A 178 2.01 -13.27 3.99
CA SER A 178 1.58 -14.42 4.80
C SER A 178 1.29 -15.63 3.91
N ARG A 179 1.66 -16.83 4.35
CA ARG A 179 1.37 -18.11 3.67
C ARG A 179 0.17 -18.83 4.30
N GLU A 180 -0.49 -18.20 5.25
CA GLU A 180 -1.64 -18.74 5.97
C GLU A 180 -2.90 -17.97 5.58
N ALA A 181 -4.07 -18.60 5.69
CA ALA A 181 -5.33 -17.90 5.49
C ALA A 181 -5.53 -16.85 6.59
N VAL A 182 -6.10 -15.69 6.24
CA VAL A 182 -6.26 -14.57 7.17
C VAL A 182 -7.65 -13.96 7.07
N ARG A 183 -8.32 -13.84 8.21
CA ARG A 183 -9.58 -13.10 8.32
C ARG A 183 -9.30 -11.64 8.66
N PRO A 184 -9.95 -10.68 7.98
CA PRO A 184 -9.84 -9.28 8.35
C PRO A 184 -10.38 -9.01 9.76
N LEU A 185 -9.74 -8.09 10.47
CA LEU A 185 -10.28 -7.52 11.70
C LEU A 185 -11.46 -6.61 11.40
N ALA A 186 -11.31 -5.77 10.36
CA ALA A 186 -12.31 -4.84 9.90
C ALA A 186 -12.04 -4.45 8.43
N SER A 187 -12.97 -3.75 7.81
CA SER A 187 -12.83 -3.20 6.46
C SER A 187 -13.37 -1.77 6.36
N VAL A 188 -12.82 -0.97 5.46
CA VAL A 188 -13.32 0.38 5.16
C VAL A 188 -13.43 0.57 3.66
N ALA A 189 -14.58 1.06 3.21
CA ALA A 189 -14.80 1.41 1.81
C ALA A 189 -14.04 2.69 1.46
N VAL A 190 -13.44 2.74 0.28
CA VAL A 190 -12.63 3.85 -0.21
C VAL A 190 -13.01 4.23 -1.63
N GLU A 191 -12.91 5.52 -1.92
CA GLU A 191 -13.15 6.12 -3.23
C GLU A 191 -11.84 6.71 -3.79
N PRO A 192 -11.74 6.99 -5.11
CA PRO A 192 -10.55 7.61 -5.68
C PRO A 192 -10.11 8.90 -4.96
N ALA A 193 -11.07 9.69 -4.48
CA ALA A 193 -10.81 10.91 -3.72
C ALA A 193 -10.14 10.68 -2.34
N ASP A 194 -10.19 9.47 -1.80
CA ASP A 194 -9.51 9.12 -0.55
C ASP A 194 -7.99 8.92 -0.74
N PHE A 195 -7.51 8.78 -1.98
CA PHE A 195 -6.10 8.56 -2.29
C PHE A 195 -5.34 9.88 -2.48
N PRO A 196 -4.39 10.22 -1.60
CA PRO A 196 -3.74 11.54 -1.62
C PRO A 196 -2.83 11.78 -2.83
N PHE A 197 -2.51 10.73 -3.59
CA PHE A 197 -1.61 10.81 -4.74
C PHE A 197 -2.30 10.53 -6.07
N LEU A 198 -3.63 10.57 -6.14
CA LEU A 198 -4.38 10.24 -7.35
C LEU A 198 -3.88 11.01 -8.59
N GLU A 199 -3.67 12.32 -8.45
CA GLU A 199 -3.18 13.19 -9.53
C GLU A 199 -1.68 13.06 -9.81
N HIS A 200 -0.93 12.35 -8.95
CA HIS A 200 0.51 12.13 -9.09
C HIS A 200 0.84 10.74 -9.65
N VAL A 201 -0.17 9.93 -9.95
CA VAL A 201 0.03 8.63 -10.61
C VAL A 201 0.47 8.86 -12.05
N ARG A 202 1.63 8.31 -12.40
CA ARG A 202 2.20 8.44 -13.74
C ARG A 202 1.64 7.39 -14.69
N SER A 203 1.66 7.68 -15.98
CA SER A 203 1.40 6.67 -17.02
C SER A 203 2.71 6.07 -17.56
N HIS A 204 2.69 4.80 -17.96
CA HIS A 204 3.83 4.14 -18.60
C HIS A 204 3.41 3.21 -19.74
N ASP A 205 4.33 2.91 -20.65
CA ASP A 205 4.19 1.82 -21.61
C ASP A 205 4.73 0.52 -20.99
N PRO A 206 3.90 -0.53 -20.79
CA PRO A 206 4.34 -1.79 -20.18
C PRO A 206 5.51 -2.47 -20.90
N GLN A 207 5.56 -2.38 -22.23
CA GLN A 207 6.63 -2.99 -23.01
C GLN A 207 7.96 -2.27 -22.78
N VAL A 208 7.95 -0.94 -22.81
CA VAL A 208 9.13 -0.11 -22.53
C VAL A 208 9.67 -0.37 -21.13
N ILE A 209 8.79 -0.48 -20.13
CA ILE A 209 9.19 -0.78 -18.74
C ILE A 209 9.81 -2.17 -18.65
N SER A 210 9.22 -3.17 -19.29
CA SER A 210 9.75 -4.53 -19.31
C SER A 210 11.16 -4.60 -19.92
N GLU A 211 11.36 -3.97 -21.08
CA GLU A 211 12.65 -3.93 -21.77
C GLU A 211 13.72 -3.20 -20.93
N ARG A 212 13.35 -2.09 -20.27
CA ARG A 212 14.26 -1.34 -19.40
C ARG A 212 14.60 -2.09 -18.12
N ALA A 213 13.62 -2.74 -17.49
CA ALA A 213 13.85 -3.57 -16.31
C ALA A 213 14.79 -4.74 -16.62
N ALA A 214 14.63 -5.37 -17.79
CA ALA A 214 15.54 -6.43 -18.24
C ALA A 214 16.97 -5.93 -18.49
N ARG A 215 17.14 -4.73 -19.06
CA ARG A 215 18.48 -4.15 -19.31
C ARG A 215 19.18 -3.65 -18.05
N ASN A 216 18.44 -3.11 -17.08
CA ASN A 216 18.99 -2.57 -15.85
C ASN A 216 18.06 -2.89 -14.66
N PRO A 217 18.13 -4.08 -14.06
CA PRO A 217 17.27 -4.49 -12.94
C PRO A 217 17.35 -3.61 -11.69
N ASP A 218 18.40 -2.79 -11.57
CA ASP A 218 18.58 -1.85 -10.45
C ASP A 218 18.18 -0.40 -10.80
N GLY A 219 17.63 -0.18 -12.01
CA GLY A 219 17.31 1.12 -12.59
C GLY A 219 15.91 1.68 -12.27
N PHE A 220 15.20 1.12 -11.30
CA PHE A 220 13.85 1.56 -10.92
C PHE A 220 13.77 3.10 -10.76
N PRO A 221 12.74 3.78 -11.33
CA PRO A 221 11.48 3.26 -11.85
C PRO A 221 11.41 3.08 -13.37
N TRP A 222 12.53 2.97 -14.10
CA TRP A 222 12.54 2.66 -15.55
C TRP A 222 11.66 3.56 -16.47
N LEU A 223 11.16 4.70 -15.97
CA LEU A 223 10.32 5.63 -16.74
C LEU A 223 11.14 6.47 -17.72
N HIS A 224 12.37 6.75 -17.36
CA HIS A 224 13.31 7.58 -18.11
C HIS A 224 14.63 6.82 -18.25
N ASP A 225 15.43 7.20 -19.25
CA ASP A 225 16.72 6.58 -19.53
C ASP A 225 17.76 6.87 -18.44
#